data_AF-A0A924VUV8-F1
#
_entry.id   AF-A0A924VUV8-F1
#
_cell.length_a   1.000
_cell.length_b   1.000
_cell.length_c   1.000
_cell.angle_alpha   90.00
_cell.angle_beta   90.00
_cell.angle_gamma   90.00
#
_symmetry.space_group_name_H-M   'P 1'
#
loop_
_entity.id
_entity.type
_entity.pdbx_description
1 polymer ?
#
loop_
_entity_poly.entity_id
_entity_poly.type
_entity_poly.pdbx_seq_one_letter_code
_entity_poly.pdbx_strand_id
1 'polypeptide(L)'
;EPTNLKFALAGAVNAATQRVAVLDSSEFGSFPSYYLSNNGINNIPQVYGWAWQGATTAPNIVALNTALERGYFPFMFDRSLELGADTVVVKIDKVKEPEKLFDAAQKLGYKLIAQSPLTYTFKVDVPAQFATSVTYDAIAIGRYAPNIGYMFPGFELGNSVYFDEYKEDELSRYRAIFLSGFKYHDKQKAEQLALALSRRGVKVLIDLAGTDTSLLSSRSSFLEVSAQPISFDDNFPKLQLPDTDVVIKTLPFEQTLKHWNTFYVENVDNVTGFSWLQKQKINFMGTKDNDNLVFMGFNLIFHASETHDEGVIEFIEQTIGVPTNQLPTRKIVPIEVTYGVNSINIKSSEINVMTSLASLDAFQVTSGEIFTKHNLLCMGTNEVNIKIGFPHWKTGLFVTFIGLLMLGGLWYLMFYRKKTRKGVIK
;
A
#
# COMPACT_ATOMS: atom_id res chain seq x y z
N GLU A 1 6.21 35.99 7.18
CA GLU A 1 6.19 34.50 7.20
C GLU A 1 5.14 34.06 8.21
N PRO A 2 4.45 32.92 8.01
CA PRO A 2 3.41 32.49 8.95
C PRO A 2 4.05 31.96 10.24
N THR A 3 4.18 32.84 11.24
CA THR A 3 4.77 32.54 12.56
C THR A 3 4.17 31.29 13.22
N ASN A 4 2.86 31.09 13.05
CA ASN A 4 2.15 29.93 13.60
C ASN A 4 2.61 28.61 12.99
N LEU A 5 2.91 28.57 11.69
CA LEU A 5 3.39 27.34 11.04
C LEU A 5 4.85 27.04 11.37
N LYS A 6 5.69 28.07 11.58
CA LYS A 6 7.04 27.88 12.13
C LYS A 6 6.97 27.24 13.50
N PHE A 7 6.12 27.77 14.39
CA PHE A 7 5.91 27.20 15.72
C PHE A 7 5.38 25.76 15.66
N ALA A 8 4.48 25.47 14.72
CA ALA A 8 3.93 24.13 14.52
C ALA A 8 4.97 23.07 14.10
N LEU A 9 6.08 23.48 13.49
CA LEU A 9 7.15 22.58 13.02
C LEU A 9 8.44 22.67 13.84
N ALA A 10 8.53 23.62 14.78
CA ALA A 10 9.75 23.89 15.54
C ALA A 10 10.23 22.66 16.35
N GLY A 11 9.28 21.91 16.95
CA GLY A 11 9.59 20.67 17.66
C GLY A 11 10.28 19.64 16.77
N ALA A 12 9.80 19.50 15.53
CA ALA A 12 10.39 18.58 14.56
C ALA A 12 11.76 19.05 14.06
N VAL A 13 11.92 20.36 13.82
CA VAL A 13 13.19 20.94 13.37
C VAL A 13 14.32 20.68 14.36
N ASN A 14 14.01 20.77 15.65
CA ASN A 14 15.00 20.59 16.72
C ASN A 14 15.31 19.12 17.04
N ALA A 15 14.42 18.19 16.70
CA ALA A 15 14.51 16.79 17.16
C ALA A 15 14.81 15.78 16.05
N ALA A 16 14.46 16.07 14.79
CA ALA A 16 14.60 15.12 13.71
C ALA A 16 16.06 14.83 13.38
N THR A 17 16.40 13.54 13.29
CA THR A 17 17.76 13.08 12.97
C THR A 17 17.86 12.45 11.60
N GLN A 18 16.76 11.92 11.04
CA GLN A 18 16.75 11.30 9.71
C GLN A 18 15.73 11.95 8.77
N ARG A 19 14.44 11.96 9.14
CA ARG A 19 13.37 12.45 8.27
C ARG A 19 12.13 12.87 9.07
N VAL A 20 11.44 13.89 8.56
CA VAL A 20 10.14 14.33 9.10
C VAL A 20 9.00 13.89 8.18
N ALA A 21 7.96 13.28 8.76
CA ALA A 21 6.65 13.12 8.13
C ALA A 21 5.69 14.18 8.66
N VAL A 22 5.12 15.01 7.78
CA VAL A 22 4.11 16.02 8.14
C VAL A 22 2.75 15.56 7.63
N LEU A 23 1.91 15.08 8.53
CA LEU A 23 0.57 14.57 8.31
C LEU A 23 -0.45 15.67 8.62
N ASP A 24 -0.66 16.53 7.63
CA ASP A 24 -1.55 17.70 7.70
C ASP A 24 -2.62 17.69 6.61
N SER A 25 -2.77 16.57 5.89
CA SER A 25 -3.62 16.45 4.69
C SER A 25 -3.34 17.52 3.63
N SER A 26 -2.09 17.98 3.52
CA SER A 26 -1.63 19.05 2.61
C SER A 26 -2.19 20.45 2.92
N GLU A 27 -2.75 20.69 4.12
CA GLU A 27 -3.34 21.98 4.46
C GLU A 27 -2.34 23.09 4.81
N PHE A 28 -1.10 22.74 5.20
CA PHE A 28 0.00 23.70 5.35
C PHE A 28 0.67 24.04 4.00
N GLY A 29 0.22 23.43 2.89
CA GLY A 29 0.68 23.73 1.54
C GLY A 29 2.18 23.46 1.34
N SER A 30 2.87 24.36 0.64
CA SER A 30 4.33 24.26 0.40
C SER A 30 5.20 24.56 1.63
N PHE A 31 4.59 25.09 2.71
CA PHE A 31 5.34 25.64 3.82
C PHE A 31 6.22 24.60 4.54
N PRO A 32 5.74 23.38 4.87
CA PRO A 32 6.59 22.37 5.48
C PRO A 32 7.81 22.05 4.62
N SER A 33 7.63 21.89 3.30
CA SER A 33 8.75 21.56 2.41
C SER A 33 9.77 22.69 2.28
N TYR A 34 9.31 23.95 2.27
CA TYR A 34 10.20 25.10 2.33
C TYR A 34 10.94 25.16 3.67
N TYR A 35 10.21 25.08 4.79
CA TYR A 35 10.77 25.34 6.11
C TYR A 35 11.70 24.22 6.57
N LEU A 36 11.37 22.94 6.33
CA LEU A 36 12.26 21.82 6.67
C LEU A 36 13.56 21.82 5.86
N SER A 37 13.53 22.35 4.63
CA SER A 37 14.72 22.45 3.78
C SER A 37 15.52 23.74 4.01
N ASN A 38 14.88 24.80 4.51
CA ASN A 38 15.43 26.16 4.57
C ASN A 38 15.05 26.91 5.86
N ASN A 39 15.23 26.28 7.02
CA ASN A 39 15.00 26.89 8.34
C ASN A 39 16.20 27.71 8.87
N GLY A 40 17.36 27.65 8.21
CA GLY A 40 18.60 28.33 8.62
C GLY A 40 19.42 27.61 9.71
N ILE A 41 18.97 26.44 10.17
CA ILE A 41 19.62 25.60 11.18
C ILE A 41 20.19 24.34 10.52
N ASN A 42 19.33 23.57 9.84
CA ASN A 42 19.64 22.30 9.21
C ASN A 42 18.72 22.04 8.02
N ASN A 43 19.19 21.27 7.05
CA ASN A 43 18.34 20.73 5.99
C ASN A 43 17.85 19.35 6.43
N ILE A 44 16.54 19.23 6.65
CA ILE A 44 15.93 18.01 7.19
C ILE A 44 15.24 17.28 6.04
N PRO A 45 15.64 16.05 5.72
CA PRO A 45 14.92 15.23 4.76
C PRO A 45 13.45 15.07 5.18
N GLN A 46 12.57 14.91 4.20
CA GLN A 46 11.13 14.83 4.45
C GLN A 46 10.49 13.66 3.70
N VAL A 47 9.46 13.07 4.29
CA VAL A 47 8.59 12.10 3.60
C VAL A 47 7.73 12.81 2.56
N TYR A 48 7.19 13.98 2.93
CA TYR A 48 6.27 14.77 2.13
C TYR A 48 7.05 15.90 1.43
N GLY A 49 7.64 15.63 0.27
CA GLY A 49 8.25 16.67 -0.57
C GLY A 49 7.23 17.59 -1.24
N TRP A 50 7.69 18.72 -1.78
CA TRP A 50 6.87 19.52 -2.70
C TRP A 50 6.53 18.69 -3.94
N ALA A 51 5.26 18.70 -4.36
CA ALA A 51 4.76 17.89 -5.46
C ALA A 51 5.01 16.37 -5.30
N TRP A 52 4.85 15.86 -4.07
CA TRP A 52 5.02 14.44 -3.73
C TRP A 52 4.18 13.47 -4.58
N GLN A 53 3.13 13.95 -5.26
CA GLN A 53 2.29 13.15 -6.16
C GLN A 53 3.07 12.54 -7.33
N GLY A 54 4.21 13.14 -7.72
CA GLY A 54 5.09 12.59 -8.75
C GLY A 54 6.17 11.64 -8.23
N ALA A 55 6.26 11.42 -6.91
CA ALA A 55 7.29 10.57 -6.32
C ALA A 55 6.94 9.08 -6.46
N THR A 56 7.95 8.22 -6.59
CA THR A 56 7.76 6.77 -6.55
C THR A 56 7.08 6.30 -5.26
N THR A 57 7.29 7.02 -4.14
CA THR A 57 6.67 6.74 -2.84
C THR A 57 5.29 7.40 -2.65
N ALA A 58 4.71 8.00 -3.69
CA ALA A 58 3.36 8.59 -3.61
C ALA A 58 2.31 7.61 -3.08
N PRO A 59 2.30 6.31 -3.45
CA PRO A 59 1.37 5.34 -2.88
C PRO A 59 1.53 5.18 -1.36
N ASN A 60 2.76 5.20 -0.84
CA ASN A 60 3.02 5.12 0.61
C ASN A 60 2.48 6.37 1.32
N ILE A 61 2.64 7.54 0.71
CA ILE A 61 2.14 8.81 1.26
C ILE A 61 0.61 8.84 1.28
N VAL A 62 -0.05 8.36 0.23
CA VAL A 62 -1.51 8.18 0.21
C VAL A 62 -1.92 7.26 1.36
N ALA A 63 -1.24 6.13 1.54
CA ALA A 63 -1.56 5.18 2.60
C ALA A 63 -1.43 5.79 4.00
N LEU A 64 -0.40 6.61 4.26
CA LEU A 64 -0.25 7.35 5.51
C LEU A 64 -1.40 8.34 5.76
N ASN A 65 -1.79 9.10 4.74
CA ASN A 65 -2.88 10.06 4.85
C ASN A 65 -4.24 9.36 5.07
N THR A 66 -4.50 8.26 4.35
CA THR A 66 -5.70 7.45 4.55
C THR A 66 -5.75 6.84 5.95
N ALA A 67 -4.61 6.36 6.47
CA ALA A 67 -4.53 5.84 7.82
C ALA A 67 -4.82 6.93 8.87
N LEU A 68 -4.33 8.16 8.68
CA LEU A 68 -4.69 9.30 9.54
C LEU A 68 -6.19 9.60 9.48
N GLU A 69 -6.74 9.75 8.27
CA GLU A 69 -8.14 10.12 8.04
C GLU A 69 -9.13 9.11 8.66
N ARG A 70 -8.77 7.83 8.59
CA ARG A 70 -9.56 6.71 9.11
C ARG A 70 -9.14 6.26 10.52
N GLY A 71 -8.21 6.95 11.18
CA GLY A 71 -7.81 6.60 12.55
C GLY A 71 -7.02 5.28 12.72
N TYR A 72 -6.45 4.73 11.64
CA TYR A 72 -5.56 3.56 11.70
C TYR A 72 -4.12 3.95 12.10
N PHE A 73 -3.98 4.51 13.30
CA PHE A 73 -2.73 5.08 13.80
C PHE A 73 -1.57 4.07 13.94
N PRO A 74 -1.77 2.79 14.34
CA PRO A 74 -0.68 1.82 14.38
C PRO A 74 -0.02 1.61 13.01
N PHE A 75 -0.84 1.49 11.95
CA PHE A 75 -0.34 1.43 10.57
C PHE A 75 0.41 2.71 10.22
N MET A 76 -0.16 3.88 10.51
CA MET A 76 0.44 5.18 10.20
C MET A 76 1.84 5.34 10.79
N PHE A 77 2.03 5.05 12.08
CA PHE A 77 3.35 5.17 12.73
C PHE A 77 4.36 4.12 12.23
N ASP A 78 3.94 2.86 12.06
CA ASP A 78 4.84 1.81 11.55
C ASP A 78 5.31 2.11 10.13
N ARG A 79 4.40 2.52 9.24
CA ARG A 79 4.73 2.92 7.87
C ARG A 79 5.54 4.21 7.80
N SER A 80 5.36 5.13 8.75
CA SER A 80 6.19 6.33 8.86
C SER A 80 7.65 5.95 9.14
N LEU A 81 7.88 5.00 10.06
CA LEU A 81 9.20 4.48 10.36
C LEU A 81 9.83 3.77 9.15
N GLU A 82 9.05 3.01 8.38
CA GLU A 82 9.49 2.38 7.13
C GLU A 82 10.01 3.40 6.11
N LEU A 83 9.32 4.55 6.00
CA LEU A 83 9.76 5.66 5.17
C LEU A 83 10.91 6.47 5.80
N GLY A 84 11.50 6.01 6.89
CA GLY A 84 12.62 6.65 7.58
C GLY A 84 12.24 7.82 8.48
N ALA A 85 10.94 8.06 8.70
CA ALA A 85 10.48 9.16 9.55
C ALA A 85 10.66 8.83 11.02
N ASP A 86 11.82 9.21 11.56
CA ASP A 86 12.06 9.18 12.99
C ASP A 86 11.22 10.24 13.74
N THR A 87 10.75 11.26 13.03
CA THR A 87 9.90 12.33 13.56
C THR A 87 8.61 12.45 12.76
N VAL A 88 7.48 12.48 13.46
CA VAL A 88 6.13 12.52 12.87
C VAL A 88 5.37 13.72 13.44
N VAL A 89 4.92 14.62 12.58
CA VAL A 89 4.09 15.78 12.92
C VAL A 89 2.67 15.50 12.44
N VAL A 90 1.70 15.54 13.35
CA VAL A 90 0.29 15.31 13.03
C VAL A 90 -0.51 16.56 13.33
N LYS A 91 -1.32 17.02 12.38
CA LYS A 91 -2.21 18.17 12.58
C LYS A 91 -3.38 17.80 13.49
N ILE A 92 -3.61 18.60 14.54
CA ILE A 92 -4.54 18.27 15.63
C ILE A 92 -5.98 18.10 15.12
N ASP A 93 -6.45 18.98 14.23
CA ASP A 93 -7.83 18.94 13.73
C ASP A 93 -8.11 17.79 12.74
N LYS A 94 -7.08 17.00 12.39
CA LYS A 94 -7.22 15.76 11.61
C LYS A 94 -7.36 14.52 12.49
N VAL A 95 -7.24 14.67 13.80
CA VAL A 95 -7.28 13.56 14.75
C VAL A 95 -8.62 13.58 15.47
N LYS A 96 -9.49 12.61 15.15
CA LYS A 96 -10.79 12.47 15.80
C LYS A 96 -10.67 11.92 17.24
N GLU A 97 -9.72 11.01 17.46
CA GLU A 97 -9.51 10.25 18.70
C GLU A 97 -8.05 10.37 19.17
N PRO A 98 -7.66 11.47 19.86
CA PRO A 98 -6.28 11.74 20.25
C PRO A 98 -5.66 10.67 21.16
N GLU A 99 -6.45 10.07 22.05
CA GLU A 99 -6.02 8.98 22.92
C GLU A 99 -5.52 7.77 22.12
N LYS A 100 -6.26 7.33 21.09
CA LYS A 100 -5.83 6.23 20.21
C LYS A 100 -4.55 6.56 19.45
N LEU A 101 -4.37 7.83 19.07
CA LEU A 101 -3.14 8.29 18.43
C LEU A 101 -1.94 8.16 19.39
N PHE A 102 -2.09 8.61 20.64
CA PHE A 102 -1.03 8.54 21.64
C PHE A 102 -0.68 7.11 22.02
N ASP A 103 -1.68 6.25 22.20
CA ASP A 103 -1.48 4.83 22.50
C ASP A 103 -0.73 4.12 21.36
N ALA A 104 -1.10 4.40 20.11
CA ALA A 104 -0.42 3.86 18.94
C ALA A 104 1.03 4.35 18.83
N ALA A 105 1.28 5.64 19.07
CA ALA A 105 2.62 6.21 19.09
C ALA A 105 3.50 5.50 20.14
N GLN A 106 3.00 5.39 21.36
CA GLN A 106 3.72 4.74 22.46
C GLN A 106 4.01 3.27 22.18
N LYS A 107 3.04 2.52 21.64
CA LYS A 107 3.20 1.11 21.26
C LYS A 107 4.34 0.89 20.25
N LEU A 108 4.56 1.86 19.36
CA LEU A 108 5.63 1.85 18.35
C LEU A 108 6.91 2.58 18.80
N GLY A 109 7.00 2.98 20.08
CA GLY A 109 8.18 3.63 20.65
C GLY A 109 8.31 5.12 20.35
N TYR A 110 7.33 5.73 19.69
CA TYR A 110 7.25 7.16 19.50
C TYR A 110 6.81 7.86 20.79
N LYS A 111 7.48 8.96 21.12
CA LYS A 111 7.18 9.82 22.27
C LYS A 111 6.70 11.17 21.77
N LEU A 112 5.65 11.72 22.38
CA LEU A 112 5.25 13.11 22.16
C LEU A 112 6.33 14.03 22.75
N ILE A 113 6.99 14.81 21.89
CA ILE A 113 8.11 15.71 22.28
C ILE A 113 7.74 17.18 22.23
N ALA A 114 6.71 17.54 21.47
CA ALA A 114 6.20 18.90 21.39
C ALA A 114 4.73 18.92 21.00
N GLN A 115 4.02 19.94 21.48
CA GLN A 115 2.66 20.25 21.09
C GLN A 115 2.56 21.75 20.83
N SER A 116 1.97 22.10 19.68
CA SER A 116 1.58 23.46 19.34
C SER A 116 0.05 23.57 19.28
N PRO A 117 -0.52 24.77 19.08
CA PRO A 117 -1.96 24.90 18.81
C PRO A 117 -2.45 24.14 17.56
N LEU A 118 -1.55 23.77 16.63
CA LEU A 118 -1.90 23.13 15.37
C LEU A 118 -1.45 21.68 15.27
N THR A 119 -0.44 21.25 16.04
CA THR A 119 0.26 20.00 15.79
C THR A 119 0.67 19.26 17.07
N TYR A 120 0.62 17.93 16.99
CA TYR A 120 1.38 17.02 17.85
C TYR A 120 2.68 16.64 17.12
N THR A 121 3.81 16.63 17.83
CA THR A 121 5.11 16.17 17.29
C THR A 121 5.62 14.98 18.08
N PHE A 122 5.83 13.87 17.38
CA PHE A 122 6.31 12.61 17.93
C PHE A 122 7.72 12.29 17.42
N LYS A 123 8.54 11.68 18.28
CA LYS A 123 9.90 11.22 17.97
C LYS A 123 10.11 9.80 18.47
N VAL A 124 10.69 8.95 17.63
CA VAL A 124 11.23 7.65 18.02
C VAL A 124 12.75 7.72 18.06
N ASP A 125 13.36 7.08 19.07
CA ASP A 125 14.81 7.08 19.25
C ASP A 125 15.45 5.99 18.39
N VAL A 126 16.19 6.41 17.36
CA VAL A 126 16.76 5.56 16.31
C VAL A 126 18.08 6.16 15.84
N PRO A 127 18.99 5.36 15.27
CA PRO A 127 20.21 5.89 14.64
C PRO A 127 19.88 6.98 13.60
N ALA A 128 20.77 7.95 13.40
CA ALA A 128 20.55 9.03 12.43
C ALA A 128 20.44 8.54 10.98
N GLN A 129 21.01 7.38 10.68
CA GLN A 129 20.87 6.68 9.41
C GLN A 129 20.52 5.22 9.69
N PHE A 130 19.30 4.82 9.34
CA PHE A 130 18.84 3.45 9.48
C PHE A 130 18.09 2.95 8.24
N ALA A 131 18.19 1.65 8.04
CA ALA A 131 17.28 0.83 7.25
C ALA A 131 16.39 0.01 8.18
N THR A 132 15.41 -0.69 7.62
CA THR A 132 14.57 -1.62 8.35
C THR A 132 14.58 -3.00 7.69
N SER A 133 14.59 -4.06 8.50
CA SER A 133 14.20 -5.38 8.05
C SER A 133 12.81 -5.67 8.62
N VAL A 134 11.93 -6.30 7.85
CA VAL A 134 10.54 -6.50 8.26
C VAL A 134 10.04 -7.88 7.84
N THR A 135 9.34 -8.53 8.76
CA THR A 135 8.62 -9.79 8.53
C THR A 135 7.14 -9.59 8.79
N TYR A 136 6.31 -10.05 7.86
CA TYR A 136 4.86 -10.02 7.94
C TYR A 136 4.33 -11.44 8.10
N ASP A 137 3.24 -11.56 8.84
CA ASP A 137 2.56 -12.83 9.05
C ASP A 137 1.63 -13.18 7.88
N ALA A 138 1.15 -12.16 7.16
CA ALA A 138 0.21 -12.32 6.09
C ALA A 138 0.50 -11.38 4.92
N ILE A 139 -0.10 -11.67 3.76
CA ILE A 139 0.01 -10.82 2.56
C ILE A 139 -1.37 -10.58 1.95
N ALA A 140 -1.61 -9.35 1.48
CA ALA A 140 -2.83 -8.95 0.79
C ALA A 140 -2.50 -8.62 -0.67
N ILE A 141 -3.22 -9.22 -1.61
CA ILE A 141 -2.97 -9.11 -3.06
C ILE A 141 -4.24 -8.68 -3.78
N GLY A 142 -4.08 -7.70 -4.68
CA GLY A 142 -5.15 -7.21 -5.54
C GLY A 142 -5.49 -5.73 -5.31
N ARG A 143 -6.42 -5.21 -6.11
CA ARG A 143 -6.74 -3.77 -6.13
C ARG A 143 -7.26 -3.26 -4.78
N TYR A 144 -7.96 -4.09 -4.01
CA TYR A 144 -8.59 -3.70 -2.74
C TYR A 144 -7.82 -4.21 -1.51
N ALA A 145 -6.62 -4.78 -1.73
CA ALA A 145 -5.71 -5.19 -0.66
C ALA A 145 -5.46 -4.11 0.43
N PRO A 146 -5.37 -2.81 0.11
CA PRO A 146 -5.18 -1.78 1.14
C PRO A 146 -6.26 -1.77 2.24
N ASN A 147 -7.50 -2.18 1.94
CA ASN A 147 -8.60 -2.15 2.91
C ASN A 147 -8.31 -3.02 4.14
N ILE A 148 -7.74 -4.21 3.95
CA ILE A 148 -7.36 -5.08 5.07
C ILE A 148 -6.07 -4.58 5.74
N GLY A 149 -5.11 -4.05 4.97
CA GLY A 149 -3.81 -3.64 5.49
C GLY A 149 -3.87 -2.53 6.54
N TYR A 150 -4.84 -1.62 6.44
CA TYR A 150 -5.03 -0.58 7.45
C TYR A 150 -5.55 -1.12 8.78
N MET A 151 -6.53 -2.04 8.73
CA MET A 151 -7.12 -2.68 9.92
C MET A 151 -6.20 -3.73 10.53
N PHE A 152 -5.40 -4.40 9.69
CA PHE A 152 -4.49 -5.49 10.06
C PHE A 152 -3.07 -5.14 9.55
N PRO A 153 -2.29 -4.32 10.28
CA PRO A 153 -0.98 -3.86 9.83
C PRO A 153 0.05 -4.99 9.70
N GLY A 154 -0.23 -6.19 10.23
CA GLY A 154 0.53 -7.41 10.01
C GLY A 154 0.45 -7.97 8.58
N PHE A 155 -0.38 -7.39 7.70
CA PHE A 155 -0.41 -7.72 6.27
C PHE A 155 0.63 -6.93 5.47
N GLU A 156 1.44 -7.65 4.71
CA GLU A 156 2.20 -7.08 3.60
C GLU A 156 1.26 -6.74 2.45
N LEU A 157 1.41 -5.56 1.84
CA LEU A 157 0.71 -5.26 0.59
C LEU A 157 1.55 -5.78 -0.58
N GLY A 158 0.96 -6.67 -1.38
CA GLY A 158 1.61 -7.26 -2.53
C GLY A 158 2.00 -6.23 -3.59
N ASN A 159 3.14 -6.45 -4.24
CA ASN A 159 3.68 -5.55 -5.27
C ASN A 159 3.02 -5.71 -6.66
N SER A 160 2.24 -6.77 -6.86
CA SER A 160 1.44 -7.03 -8.06
C SER A 160 0.00 -7.34 -7.71
N VAL A 161 -0.92 -6.93 -8.59
CA VAL A 161 -2.33 -7.34 -8.52
C VAL A 161 -2.58 -8.71 -9.16
N TYR A 162 -1.61 -9.27 -9.88
CA TYR A 162 -1.72 -10.57 -10.53
C TYR A 162 -1.24 -11.68 -9.61
N PHE A 163 -2.16 -12.53 -9.14
CA PHE A 163 -1.85 -13.57 -8.16
C PHE A 163 -0.88 -14.63 -8.72
N ASP A 164 -0.96 -14.92 -10.01
CA ASP A 164 -0.14 -15.92 -10.69
C ASP A 164 1.27 -15.44 -11.09
N GLU A 165 1.64 -14.20 -10.76
CA GLU A 165 3.02 -13.70 -10.85
C GLU A 165 3.86 -14.07 -9.62
N TYR A 166 3.21 -14.33 -8.48
CA TYR A 166 3.88 -14.74 -7.26
C TYR A 166 4.31 -16.20 -7.31
N LYS A 167 5.36 -16.53 -6.56
CA LYS A 167 5.86 -17.90 -6.43
C LYS A 167 5.25 -18.58 -5.21
N GLU A 168 4.96 -19.88 -5.32
CA GLU A 168 4.45 -20.68 -4.21
C GLU A 168 5.41 -20.68 -3.00
N ASP A 169 6.72 -20.78 -3.22
CA ASP A 169 7.73 -20.77 -2.14
C ASP A 169 7.90 -19.40 -1.46
N GLU A 170 7.46 -18.33 -2.13
CA GLU A 170 7.38 -17.00 -1.52
C GLU A 170 6.12 -16.91 -0.67
N LEU A 171 4.97 -17.28 -1.24
CA LEU A 171 3.66 -17.16 -0.60
C LEU A 171 3.47 -18.15 0.57
N SER A 172 4.09 -19.32 0.52
CA SER A 172 4.02 -20.32 1.59
C SER A 172 4.71 -19.93 2.89
N ARG A 173 5.45 -18.80 2.91
CA ARG A 173 6.05 -18.23 4.12
C ARG A 173 5.04 -17.47 4.97
N TYR A 174 3.96 -17.01 4.35
CA TYR A 174 2.88 -16.34 5.07
C TYR A 174 1.95 -17.35 5.69
N ARG A 175 1.42 -17.02 6.87
CA ARG A 175 0.36 -17.78 7.53
C ARG A 175 -0.98 -17.60 6.82
N ALA A 176 -1.23 -16.40 6.28
CA ALA A 176 -2.47 -16.07 5.60
C ALA A 176 -2.25 -15.22 4.34
N ILE A 177 -3.14 -15.39 3.37
CA ILE A 177 -3.17 -14.64 2.11
C ILE A 177 -4.59 -14.11 1.94
N PHE A 178 -4.71 -12.80 1.77
CA PHE A 178 -5.95 -12.14 1.44
C PHE A 178 -5.96 -11.74 -0.04
N LEU A 179 -6.94 -12.23 -0.80
CA LEU A 179 -7.09 -11.93 -2.22
C LEU A 179 -8.36 -11.10 -2.43
N SER A 180 -8.23 -9.85 -2.90
CA SER A 180 -9.39 -8.98 -3.16
C SER A 180 -9.16 -8.06 -4.36
N GLY A 181 -10.05 -8.17 -5.36
CA GLY A 181 -9.86 -7.52 -6.67
C GLY A 181 -8.54 -7.91 -7.35
N PHE A 182 -8.07 -9.13 -7.11
CA PHE A 182 -6.88 -9.69 -7.75
C PHE A 182 -7.17 -10.08 -9.21
N LYS A 183 -6.12 -10.18 -10.01
CA LYS A 183 -6.15 -10.63 -11.40
C LYS A 183 -5.30 -11.88 -11.56
N TYR A 184 -5.39 -12.49 -12.73
CA TYR A 184 -4.51 -13.57 -13.17
C TYR A 184 -4.32 -13.50 -14.68
N HIS A 185 -3.15 -13.89 -15.17
CA HIS A 185 -2.91 -14.10 -16.60
C HIS A 185 -3.41 -15.48 -17.01
N ASP A 186 -3.14 -16.48 -16.18
CA ASP A 186 -3.57 -17.86 -16.33
C ASP A 186 -4.43 -18.27 -15.13
N LYS A 187 -5.73 -18.48 -15.40
CA LYS A 187 -6.71 -18.88 -14.40
C LYS A 187 -6.34 -20.22 -13.75
N GLN A 188 -5.96 -21.22 -14.54
CA GLN A 188 -5.66 -22.55 -14.03
C GLN A 188 -4.43 -22.52 -13.12
N LYS A 189 -3.41 -21.74 -13.51
CA LYS A 189 -2.22 -21.53 -12.67
C LYS A 189 -2.57 -20.85 -11.35
N ALA A 190 -3.40 -19.81 -11.37
CA ALA A 190 -3.85 -19.10 -10.16
C ALA A 190 -4.66 -20.02 -9.22
N GLU A 191 -5.57 -20.82 -9.78
CA GLU A 191 -6.38 -21.79 -9.03
C GLU A 191 -5.50 -22.89 -8.40
N GLN A 192 -4.55 -23.43 -9.16
CA GLN A 192 -3.59 -24.42 -8.64
C GLN A 192 -2.72 -23.83 -7.54
N LEU A 193 -2.28 -22.57 -7.67
CA LEU A 193 -1.51 -21.88 -6.65
C LEU A 193 -2.32 -21.73 -5.34
N ALA A 194 -3.58 -21.30 -5.42
CA ALA A 194 -4.46 -21.18 -4.25
C ALA A 194 -4.67 -22.53 -3.55
N LEU A 195 -4.91 -23.61 -4.32
CA LEU A 195 -5.04 -24.97 -3.79
C LEU A 195 -3.75 -25.49 -3.16
N ALA A 196 -2.60 -25.26 -3.81
CA ALA A 196 -1.32 -25.71 -3.29
C ALA A 196 -0.98 -25.02 -1.95
N LEU A 197 -1.20 -23.72 -1.87
CA LEU A 197 -0.98 -22.93 -0.64
C LEU A 197 -1.92 -23.36 0.48
N SER A 198 -3.22 -23.54 0.21
CA SER A 198 -4.19 -23.97 1.22
C SER A 198 -3.89 -25.35 1.79
N ARG A 199 -3.48 -26.29 0.93
CA ARG A 199 -3.06 -27.65 1.33
C ARG A 199 -1.75 -27.68 2.11
N ARG A 200 -0.88 -26.67 1.96
CA ARG A 200 0.31 -26.46 2.81
C ARG A 200 0.00 -25.83 4.17
N GLY A 201 -1.27 -25.50 4.45
CA GLY A 201 -1.68 -24.90 5.72
C GLY A 201 -1.79 -23.38 5.70
N VAL A 202 -1.60 -22.73 4.55
CA VAL A 202 -1.75 -21.28 4.42
C VAL A 202 -3.23 -20.92 4.32
N LYS A 203 -3.72 -20.02 5.17
CA LYS A 203 -5.11 -19.54 5.10
C LYS A 203 -5.28 -18.59 3.91
N VAL A 204 -5.91 -19.05 2.84
CA VAL A 204 -6.23 -18.25 1.65
C VAL A 204 -7.68 -17.76 1.74
N LEU A 205 -7.87 -16.47 2.03
CA LEU A 205 -9.18 -15.82 2.04
C LEU A 205 -9.38 -15.05 0.73
N ILE A 206 -10.36 -15.48 -0.06
CA ILE A 206 -10.75 -14.85 -1.33
C ILE A 206 -12.00 -14.02 -1.08
N ASP A 207 -11.84 -12.70 -1.11
CA ASP A 207 -12.94 -11.76 -1.08
C ASP A 207 -13.45 -11.50 -2.50
N LEU A 208 -14.76 -11.61 -2.65
CA LEU A 208 -15.45 -11.39 -3.92
C LEU A 208 -15.62 -9.91 -4.25
N ALA A 209 -15.17 -8.99 -3.40
CA ALA A 209 -15.18 -7.57 -3.71
C ALA A 209 -14.38 -7.27 -4.99
N GLY A 210 -15.07 -6.66 -5.95
CA GLY A 210 -14.53 -6.26 -7.24
C GLY A 210 -13.92 -7.39 -8.07
N THR A 211 -14.46 -8.61 -7.92
CA THR A 211 -14.39 -9.63 -8.96
C THR A 211 -14.83 -9.03 -10.29
N ASP A 212 -13.94 -9.07 -11.28
CA ASP A 212 -14.19 -8.55 -12.62
C ASP A 212 -15.49 -9.13 -13.18
N THR A 213 -16.27 -8.33 -13.91
CA THR A 213 -17.55 -8.78 -14.49
C THR A 213 -17.36 -9.91 -15.51
N SER A 214 -16.12 -10.20 -15.90
CA SER A 214 -15.74 -11.41 -16.66
C SER A 214 -15.95 -12.73 -15.88
N LEU A 215 -15.97 -12.71 -14.54
CA LEU A 215 -16.43 -13.85 -13.71
C LEU A 215 -17.96 -14.03 -13.77
N LEU A 216 -18.69 -13.03 -14.26
CA LEU A 216 -20.15 -13.03 -14.43
C LEU A 216 -20.55 -13.35 -15.88
N SER A 217 -19.62 -13.40 -16.85
CA SER A 217 -19.92 -13.84 -18.21
C SER A 217 -19.98 -15.37 -18.27
N SER A 218 -21.18 -15.91 -18.08
CA SER A 218 -21.66 -17.23 -18.52
C SER A 218 -20.58 -18.32 -18.67
N ARG A 219 -20.23 -18.95 -17.52
CA ARG A 219 -19.53 -20.26 -17.33
C ARG A 219 -18.08 -20.26 -16.82
N SER A 220 -17.60 -19.26 -16.07
CA SER A 220 -16.28 -19.39 -15.41
C SER A 220 -16.19 -18.69 -14.05
N SER A 221 -16.31 -19.49 -12.99
CA SER A 221 -16.05 -19.18 -11.58
C SER A 221 -14.58 -19.41 -11.19
N PHE A 222 -14.09 -18.84 -10.09
CA PHE A 222 -12.75 -19.19 -9.57
C PHE A 222 -12.87 -20.40 -8.62
N LEU A 223 -12.15 -21.49 -8.91
CA LEU A 223 -12.28 -22.79 -8.25
C LEU A 223 -13.73 -23.30 -8.23
N GLU A 224 -14.44 -23.08 -9.33
CA GLU A 224 -15.86 -23.40 -9.50
C GLU A 224 -16.83 -22.61 -8.58
N VAL A 225 -16.33 -21.80 -7.64
CA VAL A 225 -17.12 -20.92 -6.76
C VAL A 225 -17.63 -19.70 -7.52
N SER A 226 -18.95 -19.52 -7.54
CA SER A 226 -19.60 -18.40 -8.22
C SER A 226 -19.98 -17.28 -7.25
N ALA A 227 -19.82 -16.04 -7.73
CA ALA A 227 -20.24 -14.82 -7.07
C ALA A 227 -21.60 -14.39 -7.64
N GLN A 228 -22.66 -14.42 -6.84
CA GLN A 228 -23.99 -14.01 -7.25
C GLN A 228 -24.30 -12.58 -6.79
N PRO A 229 -24.67 -11.66 -7.69
CA PRO A 229 -24.90 -10.27 -7.32
C PRO A 229 -26.11 -10.11 -6.40
N ILE A 230 -26.00 -9.22 -5.44
CA ILE A 230 -27.06 -8.84 -4.49
C ILE A 230 -26.86 -7.39 -4.05
N SER A 231 -27.97 -6.75 -3.67
CA SER A 231 -27.96 -5.39 -3.15
C SER A 231 -28.63 -5.34 -1.78
N PHE A 232 -28.11 -4.49 -0.90
CA PHE A 232 -28.68 -4.20 0.40
C PHE A 232 -28.87 -2.70 0.57
N ASP A 233 -29.89 -2.32 1.34
CA ASP A 233 -30.18 -0.94 1.68
C ASP A 233 -30.03 -0.75 3.20
N ASP A 234 -29.33 0.33 3.58
CA ASP A 234 -29.03 0.79 4.94
C ASP A 234 -28.21 -0.16 5.85
N ASN A 235 -28.35 -1.49 5.72
CA ASN A 235 -27.66 -2.49 6.55
C ASN A 235 -27.55 -3.85 5.85
N PHE A 236 -26.59 -4.67 6.29
CA PHE A 236 -26.63 -6.11 5.99
C PHE A 236 -27.75 -6.81 6.76
N PRO A 237 -28.29 -7.92 6.23
CA PRO A 237 -29.04 -8.86 7.05
C PRO A 237 -28.15 -9.43 8.15
N LYS A 238 -28.76 -9.98 9.20
CA LYS A 238 -28.02 -10.65 10.28
C LYS A 238 -27.10 -11.73 9.70
N LEU A 239 -25.82 -11.70 10.07
CA LEU A 239 -24.86 -12.71 9.67
C LEU A 239 -24.90 -13.84 10.70
N GLN A 240 -24.99 -15.09 10.24
CA GLN A 240 -25.11 -16.28 11.08
C GLN A 240 -24.03 -17.29 10.74
N LEU A 241 -23.50 -17.98 11.75
CA LEU A 241 -22.57 -19.08 11.58
C LEU A 241 -23.34 -20.41 11.74
N PRO A 242 -23.17 -21.38 10.82
CA PRO A 242 -23.78 -22.69 10.93
C PRO A 242 -23.48 -23.37 12.27
N ASP A 243 -24.43 -24.15 12.76
CA ASP A 243 -24.31 -24.96 13.97
C ASP A 243 -23.94 -24.18 15.25
N THR A 244 -24.23 -22.88 15.27
CA THR A 244 -24.07 -22.01 16.45
C THR A 244 -25.27 -21.07 16.61
N ASP A 245 -25.45 -20.55 17.83
CA ASP A 245 -26.39 -19.45 18.10
C ASP A 245 -25.76 -18.06 17.87
N VAL A 246 -24.56 -18.00 17.27
CA VAL A 246 -23.84 -16.74 17.05
C VAL A 246 -24.51 -15.97 15.91
N VAL A 247 -24.90 -14.73 16.22
CA VAL A 247 -25.50 -13.79 15.27
C VAL A 247 -24.72 -12.48 15.33
N ILE A 248 -24.02 -12.16 14.24
CA ILE A 248 -23.30 -10.91 14.10
C ILE A 248 -24.27 -9.88 13.53
N LYS A 249 -24.49 -8.80 14.28
CA LYS A 249 -25.27 -7.64 13.84
C LYS A 249 -24.29 -6.57 13.38
N THR A 250 -24.42 -6.15 12.14
CA THR A 250 -23.55 -5.13 11.57
C THR A 250 -24.03 -3.73 11.92
N LEU A 251 -23.11 -2.77 11.95
CA LEU A 251 -23.42 -1.35 11.94
C LEU A 251 -24.06 -0.93 10.60
N PRO A 252 -24.90 0.13 10.62
CA PRO A 252 -25.44 0.73 9.41
C PRO A 252 -24.35 1.15 8.42
N PHE A 253 -24.72 1.13 7.14
CA PHE A 253 -23.86 1.67 6.09
C PHE A 253 -23.69 3.19 6.28
N GLU A 254 -22.53 3.69 5.89
CA GLU A 254 -22.26 5.13 5.83
C GLU A 254 -23.30 5.84 4.95
N GLN A 255 -23.61 7.10 5.27
CA GLN A 255 -24.71 7.82 4.59
C GLN A 255 -24.53 7.92 3.08
N THR A 256 -23.29 7.98 2.61
CA THR A 256 -22.90 8.04 1.20
C THR A 256 -22.91 6.67 0.51
N LEU A 257 -23.01 5.58 1.29
CA LEU A 257 -22.93 4.18 0.85
C LEU A 257 -24.18 3.36 1.23
N LYS A 258 -25.31 4.03 1.45
CA LYS A 258 -26.58 3.38 1.85
C LYS A 258 -27.08 2.29 0.92
N HIS A 259 -26.76 2.41 -0.37
CA HIS A 259 -27.07 1.38 -1.35
C HIS A 259 -25.81 0.56 -1.63
N TRP A 260 -25.81 -0.69 -1.19
CA TRP A 260 -24.63 -1.54 -1.16
C TRP A 260 -24.74 -2.67 -2.17
N ASN A 261 -23.97 -2.57 -3.26
CA ASN A 261 -23.89 -3.60 -4.27
C ASN A 261 -22.74 -4.56 -3.98
N THR A 262 -23.05 -5.85 -3.92
CA THR A 262 -22.08 -6.87 -3.52
C THR A 262 -22.45 -8.25 -4.07
N PHE A 263 -21.77 -9.29 -3.61
CA PHE A 263 -21.96 -10.66 -4.04
C PHE A 263 -22.17 -11.61 -2.85
N TYR A 264 -22.91 -12.70 -3.05
CA TYR A 264 -22.91 -13.85 -2.15
C TYR A 264 -22.28 -15.07 -2.85
N VAL A 265 -21.85 -16.07 -2.08
CA VAL A 265 -21.10 -17.23 -2.58
C VAL A 265 -22.02 -18.41 -2.91
N GLU A 266 -21.72 -19.10 -4.00
CA GLU A 266 -22.33 -20.39 -4.37
C GLU A 266 -21.26 -21.41 -4.79
N ASN A 267 -21.60 -22.70 -4.77
CA ASN A 267 -20.70 -23.82 -5.13
C ASN A 267 -19.45 -23.99 -4.24
N VAL A 268 -19.54 -23.50 -3.00
CA VAL A 268 -18.63 -23.85 -1.90
C VAL A 268 -18.93 -25.27 -1.39
N ASP A 269 -17.93 -25.95 -0.86
CA ASP A 269 -18.08 -27.33 -0.37
C ASP A 269 -18.71 -27.35 1.03
N ASN A 270 -18.28 -26.44 1.91
CA ASN A 270 -18.89 -26.23 3.23
C ASN A 270 -19.31 -24.77 3.39
N VAL A 271 -20.56 -24.53 3.79
CA VAL A 271 -21.02 -23.19 4.17
C VAL A 271 -20.51 -22.90 5.57
N THR A 272 -19.90 -21.73 5.77
CA THR A 272 -19.39 -21.27 7.08
C THR A 272 -19.98 -19.93 7.51
N GLY A 273 -20.73 -19.26 6.65
CA GLY A 273 -21.49 -18.05 6.98
C GLY A 273 -22.68 -17.85 6.06
N PHE A 274 -23.85 -17.54 6.63
CA PHE A 274 -25.07 -17.30 5.87
C PHE A 274 -25.96 -16.23 6.50
N SER A 275 -26.91 -15.74 5.71
CA SER A 275 -27.95 -14.82 6.14
C SER A 275 -29.31 -15.25 5.57
N TRP A 276 -30.38 -14.80 6.22
CA TRP A 276 -31.75 -14.94 5.70
C TRP A 276 -32.20 -13.63 5.06
N LEU A 277 -32.56 -13.69 3.79
CA LEU A 277 -33.18 -12.60 3.06
C LEU A 277 -34.56 -13.04 2.58
N GLN A 278 -35.64 -12.45 3.12
CA GLN A 278 -37.02 -12.77 2.71
C GLN A 278 -37.34 -14.28 2.65
N LYS A 279 -36.86 -15.04 3.64
CA LYS A 279 -36.97 -16.53 3.77
C LYS A 279 -36.07 -17.34 2.83
N GLN A 280 -35.23 -16.69 2.02
CA GLN A 280 -34.16 -17.35 1.28
C GLN A 280 -32.88 -17.34 2.09
N LYS A 281 -32.22 -18.50 2.19
CA LYS A 281 -30.86 -18.60 2.75
C LYS A 281 -29.86 -18.20 1.66
N ILE A 282 -29.03 -17.21 1.97
CA ILE A 282 -27.92 -16.77 1.12
C ILE A 282 -26.61 -16.98 1.87
N ASN A 283 -25.61 -17.56 1.22
CA ASN A 283 -24.33 -17.85 1.85
C ASN A 283 -23.38 -16.70 1.57
N PHE A 284 -22.84 -16.05 2.60
CA PHE A 284 -21.82 -15.02 2.43
C PHE A 284 -20.41 -15.56 2.65
N MET A 285 -20.26 -16.77 3.20
CA MET A 285 -18.95 -17.38 3.41
C MET A 285 -19.01 -18.90 3.31
N GLY A 286 -17.95 -19.49 2.75
CA GLY A 286 -17.76 -20.94 2.70
C GLY A 286 -16.34 -21.34 2.34
N THR A 287 -16.04 -22.62 2.44
CA THR A 287 -14.73 -23.19 2.11
C THR A 287 -14.79 -24.03 0.83
N LYS A 288 -13.64 -24.17 0.16
CA LYS A 288 -13.47 -25.01 -1.04
C LYS A 288 -12.23 -25.89 -0.87
N ASP A 289 -12.30 -27.18 -1.20
CA ASP A 289 -11.23 -28.19 -1.04
C ASP A 289 -10.87 -28.51 0.43
N ASN A 290 -10.59 -27.49 1.25
CA ASN A 290 -10.21 -27.63 2.65
C ASN A 290 -10.52 -26.36 3.45
N ASP A 291 -10.41 -26.42 4.78
CA ASP A 291 -10.76 -25.31 5.68
C ASP A 291 -9.88 -24.05 5.52
N ASN A 292 -8.72 -24.18 4.87
CA ASN A 292 -7.80 -23.07 4.66
C ASN A 292 -8.13 -22.23 3.42
N LEU A 293 -9.00 -22.69 2.53
CA LEU A 293 -9.37 -21.96 1.32
C LEU A 293 -10.81 -21.45 1.45
N VAL A 294 -10.93 -20.19 1.81
CA VAL A 294 -12.19 -19.54 2.20
C VAL A 294 -12.59 -18.53 1.13
N PHE A 295 -13.87 -18.51 0.80
CA PHE A 295 -14.50 -17.49 -0.04
C PHE A 295 -15.44 -16.64 0.81
N MET A 296 -15.37 -15.32 0.64
CA MET A 296 -16.18 -14.34 1.36
C MET A 296 -16.86 -13.37 0.39
N GLY A 297 -18.17 -13.23 0.54
CA GLY A 297 -19.00 -12.23 -0.12
C GLY A 297 -19.31 -11.04 0.77
N PHE A 298 -20.36 -10.31 0.42
CA PHE A 298 -20.88 -9.11 1.08
C PHE A 298 -19.94 -7.91 1.12
N ASN A 299 -18.66 -8.06 0.77
CA ASN A 299 -17.64 -7.01 0.85
C ASN A 299 -17.48 -6.51 2.31
N LEU A 300 -17.47 -7.46 3.25
CA LEU A 300 -17.46 -7.20 4.70
C LEU A 300 -16.20 -6.43 5.14
N ILE A 301 -15.06 -6.67 4.48
CA ILE A 301 -13.80 -6.01 4.82
C ILE A 301 -13.86 -4.52 4.47
N PHE A 302 -14.43 -4.15 3.33
CA PHE A 302 -14.63 -2.73 3.00
C PHE A 302 -15.62 -2.09 3.97
N HIS A 303 -16.74 -2.74 4.28
CA HIS A 303 -17.70 -2.24 5.27
C HIS A 303 -17.06 -2.00 6.64
N ALA A 304 -16.31 -2.97 7.16
CA ALA A 304 -15.56 -2.85 8.41
C ALA A 304 -14.55 -1.69 8.35
N SER A 305 -13.89 -1.51 7.20
CA SER A 305 -12.88 -0.45 7.02
C SER A 305 -13.47 0.96 7.04
N GLU A 306 -14.74 1.13 6.66
CA GLU A 306 -15.45 2.42 6.65
C GLU A 306 -16.16 2.70 7.97
N THR A 307 -16.78 1.68 8.57
CA THR A 307 -17.68 1.84 9.72
C THR A 307 -17.01 1.59 11.07
N HIS A 308 -15.80 1.01 11.09
CA HIS A 308 -15.13 0.52 12.30
C HIS A 308 -15.98 -0.46 13.13
N ASP A 309 -16.78 -1.29 12.45
CA ASP A 309 -17.62 -2.31 13.08
C ASP A 309 -16.76 -3.40 13.76
N GLU A 310 -16.57 -3.25 15.08
CA GLU A 310 -15.75 -4.16 15.89
C GLU A 310 -16.22 -5.63 15.81
N GLY A 311 -17.53 -5.87 15.66
CA GLY A 311 -18.06 -7.23 15.57
C GLY A 311 -17.73 -7.89 14.23
N VAL A 312 -17.77 -7.14 13.13
CA VAL A 312 -17.32 -7.63 11.81
C VAL A 312 -15.81 -7.78 11.78
N ILE A 313 -15.07 -6.86 12.40
CA ILE A 313 -13.61 -6.91 12.52
C ILE A 313 -13.16 -8.16 13.28
N GLU A 314 -13.76 -8.46 14.43
CA GLU A 314 -13.46 -9.66 15.23
C GLU A 314 -13.76 -10.93 14.43
N PHE A 315 -14.88 -10.95 13.70
CA PHE A 315 -15.22 -12.05 12.82
C PHE A 315 -14.19 -12.26 11.69
N ILE A 316 -13.70 -11.19 11.06
CA ILE A 316 -12.64 -11.26 10.04
C ILE A 316 -11.35 -11.79 10.68
N GLU A 317 -10.97 -11.28 11.86
CA GLU A 317 -9.80 -11.72 12.62
C GLU A 317 -9.83 -13.23 12.90
N GLN A 318 -10.96 -13.74 13.40
CA GLN A 318 -11.16 -15.18 13.66
C GLN A 318 -11.12 -16.00 12.35
N THR A 319 -11.68 -15.46 11.27
CA THR A 319 -11.72 -16.13 9.97
C THR A 319 -10.33 -16.25 9.35
N ILE A 320 -9.54 -15.18 9.37
CA ILE A 320 -8.21 -15.16 8.74
C ILE A 320 -7.08 -15.63 9.66
N GLY A 321 -7.31 -15.59 10.97
CA GLY A 321 -6.35 -15.98 12.00
C GLY A 321 -5.23 -14.97 12.21
N VAL A 322 -5.37 -13.73 11.76
CA VAL A 322 -4.37 -12.65 11.92
C VAL A 322 -4.98 -11.57 12.80
N PRO A 323 -4.36 -11.23 13.94
CA PRO A 323 -4.87 -10.19 14.83
C PRO A 323 -4.80 -8.78 14.22
N THR A 324 -5.86 -8.00 14.41
CA THR A 324 -5.95 -6.57 14.04
C THR A 324 -4.87 -5.70 14.68
N ASN A 325 -4.50 -6.03 15.92
CA ASN A 325 -3.53 -5.27 16.69
C ASN A 325 -2.09 -5.75 16.50
N GLN A 326 -1.86 -6.76 15.66
CA GLN A 326 -0.53 -7.29 15.41
C GLN A 326 0.19 -6.42 14.37
N LEU A 327 1.28 -5.80 14.82
CA LEU A 327 2.22 -5.09 13.95
C LEU A 327 3.18 -6.09 13.30
N PRO A 328 3.71 -5.78 12.12
CA PRO A 328 4.76 -6.59 11.54
C PRO A 328 6.03 -6.49 12.40
N THR A 329 6.83 -7.54 12.39
CA THR A 329 8.08 -7.55 13.17
C THR A 329 9.13 -6.75 12.41
N ARG A 330 9.36 -5.53 12.86
CA ARG A 330 10.32 -4.60 12.25
C ARG A 330 11.57 -4.46 13.11
N LYS A 331 12.73 -4.65 12.49
CA LYS A 331 14.05 -4.45 13.09
C LYS A 331 14.72 -3.23 12.46
N ILE A 332 15.21 -2.34 13.30
CA ILE A 332 16.00 -1.19 12.87
C ILE A 332 17.44 -1.65 12.68
N VAL A 333 18.01 -1.35 11.52
CA VAL A 333 19.39 -1.68 11.17
C VAL A 333 20.13 -0.38 10.90
N PRO A 334 21.10 0.03 11.73
CA PRO A 334 21.96 1.16 11.43
C PRO A 334 22.69 0.94 10.10
N ILE A 335 22.72 1.96 9.25
CA ILE A 335 23.41 1.94 7.96
C ILE A 335 24.29 3.18 7.82
N GLU A 336 25.24 3.11 6.89
CA GLU A 336 26.03 4.25 6.45
C GLU A 336 25.65 4.58 5.01
N VAL A 337 25.20 5.81 4.76
CA VAL A 337 24.87 6.32 3.42
C VAL A 337 25.78 7.50 3.09
N THR A 338 26.61 7.32 2.06
CA THR A 338 27.52 8.36 1.56
C THR A 338 27.06 8.83 0.18
N TYR A 339 26.82 10.13 0.03
CA TYR A 339 26.46 10.76 -1.23
C TYR A 339 27.67 11.41 -1.89
N GLY A 340 27.96 11.01 -3.13
CA GLY A 340 28.89 11.68 -4.03
C GLY A 340 28.15 12.50 -5.09
N VAL A 341 28.90 13.14 -6.00
CA VAL A 341 28.34 14.03 -7.04
C VAL A 341 27.29 13.33 -7.92
N ASN A 342 27.50 12.05 -8.23
CA ASN A 342 26.56 11.21 -8.99
C ASN A 342 26.60 9.76 -8.49
N SER A 343 26.81 9.58 -7.20
CA SER A 343 26.91 8.24 -6.62
C SER A 343 26.33 8.17 -5.21
N ILE A 344 25.84 6.99 -4.86
CA ILE A 344 25.38 6.66 -3.52
C ILE A 344 26.10 5.36 -3.14
N ASN A 345 26.86 5.38 -2.06
CA ASN A 345 27.40 4.18 -1.43
C ASN A 345 26.58 3.92 -0.16
N ILE A 346 26.11 2.69 0.00
CA ILE A 346 25.34 2.27 1.16
C ILE A 346 26.00 1.05 1.76
N LYS A 347 26.24 1.08 3.07
CA LYS A 347 26.77 -0.05 3.85
C LYS A 347 25.82 -0.41 4.97
N SER A 348 25.66 -1.70 5.18
CA SER A 348 24.83 -2.31 6.21
C SER A 348 25.58 -3.49 6.82
N SER A 349 25.31 -3.75 8.11
CA SER A 349 25.78 -4.97 8.78
C SER A 349 24.96 -6.21 8.37
N GLU A 350 23.79 -6.00 7.77
CA GLU A 350 22.83 -7.04 7.38
C GLU A 350 22.44 -6.92 5.90
N ILE A 351 22.19 -8.08 5.28
CA ILE A 351 21.62 -8.18 3.93
C ILE A 351 20.09 -8.12 3.99
N ASN A 352 19.45 -7.88 2.84
CA ASN A 352 17.99 -7.81 2.68
C ASN A 352 17.32 -6.76 3.57
N VAL A 353 17.97 -5.59 3.69
CA VAL A 353 17.44 -4.44 4.45
C VAL A 353 16.82 -3.42 3.52
N MET A 354 15.66 -2.88 3.93
CA MET A 354 14.92 -1.84 3.24
C MET A 354 15.40 -0.47 3.71
N THR A 355 16.03 0.28 2.81
CA THR A 355 16.49 1.64 3.11
C THR A 355 15.32 2.62 3.06
N SER A 356 15.49 3.83 3.61
CA SER A 356 14.52 4.91 3.44
C SER A 356 14.64 5.64 2.08
N LEU A 357 15.41 5.11 1.12
CA LEU A 357 15.57 5.71 -0.20
C LEU A 357 14.49 5.21 -1.14
N ALA A 358 13.86 6.14 -1.89
CA ALA A 358 12.93 5.77 -2.95
C ALA A 358 13.65 4.96 -4.02
N SER A 359 13.02 3.91 -4.53
CA SER A 359 13.56 3.13 -5.64
C SER A 359 13.38 3.89 -6.95
N LEU A 360 14.46 4.43 -7.50
CA LEU A 360 14.44 5.21 -8.75
C LEU A 360 15.04 4.42 -9.91
N ASP A 361 14.44 4.57 -11.09
CA ASP A 361 14.93 4.03 -12.37
C ASP A 361 16.29 4.61 -12.79
N ALA A 362 16.63 5.79 -12.28
CA ALA A 362 17.92 6.44 -12.46
C ALA A 362 19.09 5.71 -11.77
N PHE A 363 18.82 4.80 -10.83
CA PHE A 363 19.85 4.10 -10.07
C PHE A 363 20.49 2.97 -10.87
N GLN A 364 21.77 3.12 -11.18
CA GLN A 364 22.58 2.12 -11.87
C GLN A 364 23.55 1.48 -10.89
N VAL A 365 23.30 0.23 -10.52
CA VAL A 365 24.16 -0.52 -9.59
C VAL A 365 25.51 -0.79 -10.25
N THR A 366 26.59 -0.32 -9.62
CA THR A 366 27.96 -0.62 -10.05
C THR A 366 28.59 -1.76 -9.26
N SER A 367 28.13 -2.00 -8.03
CA SER A 367 28.54 -3.13 -7.19
C SER A 367 27.44 -3.46 -6.18
N GLY A 368 27.30 -4.75 -5.84
CA GLY A 368 26.26 -5.26 -4.94
C GLY A 368 24.96 -5.60 -5.66
N GLU A 369 23.92 -5.92 -4.88
CA GLU A 369 22.58 -6.23 -5.40
C GLU A 369 21.55 -5.32 -4.74
N ILE A 370 20.57 -4.84 -5.53
CA ILE A 370 19.40 -4.13 -5.03
C ILE A 370 18.13 -4.74 -5.60
N PHE A 371 17.03 -4.56 -4.87
CA PHE A 371 15.69 -4.84 -5.35
C PHE A 371 14.71 -3.81 -4.79
N THR A 372 13.50 -3.79 -5.32
CA THR A 372 12.45 -2.87 -4.88
C THR A 372 11.44 -3.60 -4.02
N LYS A 373 11.09 -3.00 -2.88
CA LYS A 373 9.96 -3.44 -2.05
C LYS A 373 9.29 -2.19 -1.46
N HIS A 374 7.97 -2.12 -1.51
CA HIS A 374 7.18 -0.97 -1.02
C HIS A 374 7.63 0.39 -1.59
N ASN A 375 8.03 0.43 -2.86
CA ASN A 375 8.57 1.61 -3.55
C ASN A 375 9.94 2.11 -3.01
N LEU A 376 10.58 1.34 -2.13
CA LEU A 376 11.86 1.64 -1.52
C LEU A 376 12.98 0.75 -2.06
N LEU A 377 14.20 1.29 -2.03
CA LEU A 377 15.41 0.57 -2.37
C LEU A 377 15.77 -0.38 -1.23
N CYS A 378 15.87 -1.67 -1.54
CA CYS A 378 16.34 -2.71 -0.64
C CYS A 378 17.72 -3.19 -1.06
N MET A 379 18.62 -3.37 -0.10
CA MET A 379 19.95 -3.90 -0.31
C MET A 379 19.90 -5.43 -0.24
N GLY A 380 20.29 -6.13 -1.31
CA GLY A 380 20.51 -7.58 -1.32
C GLY A 380 21.86 -7.99 -0.72
N THR A 381 22.83 -7.08 -0.71
CA THR A 381 24.18 -7.28 -0.17
C THR A 381 24.50 -6.26 0.93
N ASN A 382 25.54 -6.53 1.74
CA ASN A 382 25.96 -5.62 2.83
C ASN A 382 26.53 -4.29 2.33
N GLU A 383 27.04 -4.24 1.11
CA GLU A 383 27.51 -3.02 0.48
C GLU A 383 26.93 -2.90 -0.92
N VAL A 384 26.46 -1.70 -1.25
CA VAL A 384 25.90 -1.37 -2.55
C VAL A 384 26.50 -0.04 -3.02
N ASN A 385 26.98 -0.03 -4.26
CA ASN A 385 27.41 1.17 -4.95
C ASN A 385 26.46 1.48 -6.11
N ILE A 386 25.93 2.70 -6.13
CA ILE A 386 24.98 3.17 -7.13
C ILE A 386 25.59 4.38 -7.82
N LYS A 387 25.53 4.39 -9.14
CA LYS A 387 25.74 5.58 -9.96
C LYS A 387 24.38 6.15 -10.35
N ILE A 388 24.21 7.45 -10.19
CA ILE A 388 23.01 8.17 -10.64
C ILE A 388 23.20 8.47 -12.12
N GLY A 389 22.37 7.85 -12.96
CA GLY A 389 22.40 8.00 -14.41
C GLY A 389 21.13 8.64 -14.95
N PHE A 390 21.12 8.90 -16.26
CA PHE A 390 19.91 9.30 -16.96
C PHE A 390 19.11 8.07 -17.35
N PRO A 391 17.90 7.86 -16.80
CA PRO A 391 17.03 6.79 -17.25
C PRO A 391 16.74 6.97 -18.74
N HIS A 392 16.73 5.85 -19.48
CA HIS A 392 16.45 5.82 -20.91
C HIS A 392 17.34 6.67 -21.82
N TRP A 393 18.55 7.07 -21.41
CA TRP A 393 19.48 7.85 -22.24
C TRP A 393 19.66 7.30 -23.67
N LYS A 394 19.83 5.98 -23.80
CA LYS A 394 19.98 5.31 -25.11
C LYS A 394 18.70 5.39 -25.95
N THR A 395 17.55 5.17 -25.33
CA THR A 395 16.24 5.26 -25.99
C THR A 395 15.96 6.69 -26.43
N GLY A 396 16.25 7.67 -25.57
CA GLY A 396 16.13 9.09 -25.88
C GLY A 396 16.99 9.47 -27.10
N LEU A 397 18.26 9.10 -27.11
CA LEU A 397 19.15 9.33 -28.25
C LEU A 397 18.62 8.72 -29.54
N PHE A 398 18.10 7.50 -29.48
CA PHE A 398 17.54 6.81 -30.64
C PHE A 398 16.30 7.53 -31.19
N VAL A 399 15.37 7.93 -30.31
CA VAL A 399 14.17 8.68 -30.70
C VAL A 399 14.55 10.05 -31.29
N THR A 400 15.51 10.75 -30.70
CA THR A 400 16.03 12.02 -31.24
C THR A 400 16.63 11.81 -32.63
N PHE A 401 17.42 10.76 -32.84
CA PHE A 401 18.01 10.46 -34.14
C PHE A 401 16.95 10.18 -35.21
N ILE A 402 15.93 9.36 -34.90
CA ILE A 402 14.80 9.12 -35.81
C ILE A 402 14.04 10.42 -36.10
N GLY A 403 13.79 11.24 -35.08
CA GLY A 403 13.13 12.54 -35.23
C GLY A 403 13.88 13.46 -36.19
N LEU A 404 15.21 13.53 -36.06
CA LEU A 404 16.07 14.31 -36.97
C LEU A 404 16.03 13.77 -38.41
N LEU A 405 16.04 12.44 -38.60
CA LEU A 405 15.91 11.84 -39.93
C LEU A 405 14.56 12.17 -40.59
N MET A 406 13.46 12.09 -39.84
CA MET A 406 12.12 12.43 -40.35
C MET A 406 12.01 13.92 -40.70
N LEU A 407 12.53 14.81 -39.85
CA LEU A 407 12.60 16.25 -40.12
C LEU A 407 13.44 16.55 -41.36
N GLY A 408 14.62 15.92 -41.49
CA GLY A 408 15.47 16.03 -42.67
C GLY A 408 14.77 15.55 -43.94
N GLY A 409 14.06 14.41 -43.87
CA GLY A 409 13.26 13.87 -44.98
C GLY A 409 12.12 14.80 -45.40
N LEU A 410 11.37 15.36 -44.43
CA LEU A 410 10.32 16.35 -44.69
C LEU A 410 10.90 17.61 -45.34
N TRP A 411 12.02 18.11 -44.83
CA TRP A 411 12.69 19.29 -45.38
C TRP A 411 13.16 19.04 -46.81
N TYR A 412 13.76 17.87 -47.08
CA TYR A 412 14.14 17.45 -48.43
C TYR A 412 12.93 17.38 -49.37
N LEU A 413 11.83 16.76 -48.94
CA LEU A 413 10.60 16.67 -49.73
C LEU A 413 10.00 18.06 -50.03
N MET A 414 10.01 18.97 -49.06
CA MET A 414 9.56 20.35 -49.24
C MET A 414 10.46 21.10 -50.23
N PHE A 415 11.77 20.96 -50.13
CA PHE A 415 12.73 21.60 -51.03
C PHE A 415 12.63 21.04 -52.46
N TYR A 416 12.49 19.73 -52.58
CA TYR A 416 12.33 19.04 -53.87
C TYR A 416 11.01 19.44 -54.54
N ARG A 417 9.89 19.49 -53.80
CA ARG A 417 8.59 20.00 -54.29
C ARG A 417 8.66 21.47 -54.74
N LYS A 418 9.45 22.29 -54.06
CA LYS A 418 9.66 23.71 -54.43
C LYS A 418 10.49 23.84 -55.71
N LYS A 419 11.45 22.93 -55.93
CA LYS A 419 12.29 22.88 -57.13
C LYS A 419 11.53 22.35 -58.35
N THR A 420 10.69 21.32 -58.20
CA THR A 420 9.83 20.81 -59.28
C THR A 420 8.74 21.80 -59.67
N ARG A 421 8.12 22.54 -58.73
CA ARG A 421 7.19 23.64 -59.07
C ARG A 421 7.84 24.77 -59.87
N LYS A 422 9.14 25.06 -59.66
CA LYS A 422 9.89 26.04 -60.46
C LYS A 422 10.35 25.51 -61.82
N GLY A 423 10.36 24.20 -62.04
CA GLY A 423 10.72 23.57 -63.31
C GLY A 423 9.55 23.40 -64.30
N VAL A 424 8.30 23.57 -63.84
CA VAL A 424 7.08 23.50 -64.67
C VAL A 424 6.68 24.89 -65.24
N ILE A 425 7.38 25.95 -64.84
CA ILE A 425 7.26 27.29 -65.42
C ILE A 425 8.56 27.60 -66.16
N LYS A 426 8.74 27.02 -67.34
CA LYS A 426 9.70 27.47 -68.33
C LYS A 426 9.20 27.17 -69.72
#